data_AF-A0A4R7V6H5-F1
#
_entry.id   AF-A0A4R7V6H5-F1
#
_cell.length_a   1.000
_cell.length_b   1.000
_cell.length_c   1.000
_cell.angle_alpha   90.00
_cell.angle_beta   90.00
_cell.angle_gamma   90.00
#
_symmetry.space_group_name_H-M   'P 1'
#
loop_
_entity.id
_entity.type
_entity.pdbx_description
1 polymer ?
#
loop_
_entity_poly.entity_id
_entity_poly.type
_entity_poly.pdbx_seq_one_letter_code
_entity_poly.pdbx_strand_id
1 'polypeptide(L)'
;MFGWPHEWLEWPDFRLPRDGEAAVAAIRDLHRRAGAGERVEVACGGGIGRTGTVVSALAVLSGVPAGEAVAWARAHYHRRAVETPWQRRWVTATFGP
;
A
#
# COMPACT_ATOMS: atom_id res chain seq x y z
N MET A 1 15.76 8.35 -15.51
CA MET A 1 14.33 8.69 -15.49
C MET A 1 13.58 7.42 -15.86
N PHE A 2 12.60 7.00 -15.07
CA PHE A 2 11.81 5.80 -15.42
C PHE A 2 11.09 6.04 -16.75
N GLY A 3 11.04 5.03 -17.62
CA GLY A 3 10.42 5.13 -18.95
C GLY A 3 8.89 5.05 -18.94
N TRP A 4 8.26 5.19 -17.77
CA TRP A 4 6.82 5.07 -17.57
C TRP A 4 6.28 6.14 -16.61
N PRO A 5 4.98 6.48 -16.69
CA PRO A 5 4.33 7.40 -15.76
C PRO A 5 4.49 6.94 -14.32
N HIS A 6 4.93 7.84 -13.45
CA HIS A 6 5.12 7.58 -12.03
C HIS A 6 4.84 8.84 -11.22
N GLU A 7 4.41 8.65 -9.99
CA GLU A 7 4.21 9.71 -9.01
C GLU A 7 4.99 9.38 -7.73
N TRP A 8 5.41 10.41 -7.02
CA TRP A 8 6.13 10.27 -5.76
C TRP A 8 5.27 10.75 -4.61
N LEU A 9 5.05 9.87 -3.64
CA LEU A 9 4.40 10.22 -2.38
C LEU A 9 5.48 10.55 -1.34
N GLU A 10 5.35 11.71 -0.69
CA GLU A 10 6.19 12.03 0.46
C GLU A 10 5.86 11.12 1.64
N TRP A 11 6.66 10.06 1.78
CA TRP A 11 6.45 9.03 2.78
C TRP A 11 7.74 8.76 3.56
N PRO A 12 7.96 9.47 4.69
CA PRO A 12 9.14 9.29 5.51
C PRO A 12 9.26 7.86 6.01
N ASP A 13 10.50 7.41 6.17
CA ASP A 13 10.74 6.01 6.53
C ASP A 13 10.17 5.67 7.91
N PHE A 14 9.66 4.44 8.03
CA PHE A 14 8.92 3.97 9.20
C PHE A 14 7.73 4.85 9.60
N ARG A 15 7.25 5.82 8.81
CA ARG A 15 6.11 6.69 9.17
C ARG A 15 4.91 6.43 8.26
N LEU A 16 3.90 7.30 8.38
CA LEU A 16 2.76 7.43 7.48
C LEU A 16 3.07 8.48 6.39
N PRO A 17 2.29 8.52 5.29
CA PRO A 17 2.40 9.57 4.29
C PRO A 17 2.23 10.96 4.93
N ARG A 18 2.94 11.96 4.41
CA ARG A 18 2.75 13.36 4.82
C ARG A 18 1.36 13.87 4.46
N ASP A 19 0.91 13.49 3.27
CA ASP A 19 -0.44 13.73 2.78
C ASP A 19 -1.18 12.39 2.72
N GLY A 20 -2.06 12.17 3.69
CA GLY A 20 -2.84 10.93 3.79
C GLY A 20 -3.90 10.81 2.69
N GLU A 21 -4.53 11.92 2.30
CA GLU A 21 -5.59 11.92 1.28
C GLU A 21 -5.02 11.65 -0.10
N ALA A 22 -3.93 12.33 -0.46
CA ALA A 22 -3.22 12.08 -1.72
C ALA A 22 -2.73 10.63 -1.81
N ALA A 23 -2.19 10.08 -0.72
CA ALA A 23 -1.77 8.68 -0.69
C ALA A 23 -2.94 7.70 -0.87
N VAL A 24 -4.09 7.96 -0.24
CA VAL A 24 -5.29 7.12 -0.43
C VAL A 24 -5.81 7.19 -1.86
N ALA A 25 -5.86 8.39 -2.44
CA ALA A 25 -6.27 8.59 -3.82
C ALA A 25 -5.36 7.81 -4.79
N ALA A 26 -4.04 7.94 -4.62
CA ALA A 26 -3.04 7.21 -5.40
C ALA A 26 -3.20 5.69 -5.28
N ILE A 27 -3.41 5.16 -4.07
CA ILE A 27 -3.59 3.72 -3.84
C ILE A 27 -4.88 3.20 -4.51
N ARG A 28 -5.97 3.96 -4.44
CA ARG A 28 -7.24 3.61 -5.10
C ARG A 28 -7.10 3.66 -6.62
N ASP A 29 -6.40 4.65 -7.16
CA ASP A 29 -6.12 4.73 -8.60
C ASP A 29 -5.28 3.55 -9.08
N LEU A 30 -4.22 3.22 -8.34
CA LEU A 30 -3.37 2.06 -8.61
C LEU A 30 -4.17 0.75 -8.60
N HIS A 31 -5.07 0.56 -7.65
CA HIS A 31 -5.99 -0.59 -7.61
C HIS A 31 -6.92 -0.64 -8.82
N ARG A 32 -7.56 0.49 -9.16
CA ARG A 32 -8.45 0.61 -10.31
C ARG A 32 -7.75 0.27 -11.62
N ARG A 33 -6.54 0.80 -11.84
CA ARG A 33 -5.73 0.56 -13.05
C ARG A 33 -5.28 -0.89 -13.13
N ALA A 34 -4.84 -1.49 -12.03
CA ALA A 34 -4.56 -2.92 -11.96
C ALA A 34 -5.79 -3.76 -12.33
N GLY A 35 -6.96 -3.41 -11.80
CA GLY A 35 -8.24 -4.07 -12.13
C GLY A 35 -8.68 -3.91 -13.59
N ALA A 36 -8.26 -2.82 -14.25
CA ALA A 36 -8.46 -2.61 -15.68
C ALA A 36 -7.45 -3.37 -16.56
N GLY A 37 -6.53 -4.13 -15.96
CA GLY A 37 -5.52 -4.93 -16.68
C GLY A 37 -4.21 -4.19 -16.97
N GLU A 38 -4.02 -2.97 -16.46
CA GLU A 38 -2.75 -2.26 -16.59
C GLU A 38 -1.67 -2.88 -15.71
N ARG A 39 -0.42 -2.84 -16.20
CA ARG A 39 0.75 -3.12 -15.36
C ARG A 39 1.06 -1.89 -14.50
N VAL A 40 0.94 -2.05 -13.19
CA VAL A 40 1.24 -1.01 -12.20
C VAL A 40 2.37 -1.46 -11.27
N GLU A 41 3.10 -0.50 -10.70
CA GLU A 41 4.19 -0.76 -9.77
C GLU A 41 4.06 0.13 -8.54
N VAL A 42 4.41 -0.42 -7.37
CA VAL A 42 4.61 0.34 -6.13
C VAL A 42 5.90 -0.10 -5.47
N ALA A 43 6.74 0.87 -5.12
CA ALA A 43 8.04 0.62 -4.49
C ALA A 43 8.38 1.69 -3.46
N CYS A 44 9.06 1.26 -2.40
CA CYS A 44 9.82 2.13 -1.50
C CYS A 44 11.25 1.60 -1.45
N GLY A 45 12.19 2.37 -0.88
CA GLY A 45 13.62 2.01 -0.93
C GLY A 45 13.95 0.59 -0.46
N GLY A 46 13.22 0.06 0.53
CA GLY A 46 13.41 -1.31 1.03
C GLY A 46 12.40 -2.35 0.53
N GLY A 47 11.30 -1.96 -0.13
CA GLY A 47 10.25 -2.89 -0.54
C GLY A 47 9.57 -3.69 0.58
N ILE A 48 9.59 -3.20 1.84
CA ILE A 48 9.07 -3.97 2.99
C ILE A 48 7.96 -3.20 3.72
N GLY A 49 8.26 -2.08 4.37
CA GLY A 49 7.28 -1.36 5.20
C GLY A 49 6.25 -0.59 4.39
N ARG A 50 6.68 0.46 3.69
CA ARG A 50 5.78 1.34 2.93
C ARG A 50 5.13 0.58 1.76
N THR A 51 5.92 -0.17 0.99
CA THR A 51 5.35 -1.06 -0.04
C THR A 51 4.40 -2.08 0.54
N GLY A 52 4.77 -2.76 1.63
CA GLY A 52 3.88 -3.71 2.29
C GLY A 52 2.60 -3.07 2.84
N THR A 53 2.65 -1.79 3.23
CA THR A 53 1.47 -1.01 3.65
C THR A 53 0.54 -0.81 2.46
N VAL A 54 1.06 -0.40 1.30
CA VAL A 54 0.27 -0.27 0.08
C VAL A 54 -0.30 -1.62 -0.36
N VAL A 55 0.52 -2.68 -0.39
CA VAL A 55 0.04 -4.04 -0.72
C VAL A 55 -1.08 -4.50 0.23
N SER A 56 -0.97 -4.19 1.52
CA SER A 56 -2.05 -4.49 2.48
C SER A 56 -3.33 -3.71 2.15
N ALA A 57 -3.22 -2.42 1.81
CA ALA A 57 -4.38 -1.62 1.40
C ALA A 57 -5.03 -2.18 0.12
N LEU A 58 -4.23 -2.59 -0.87
CA LEU A 58 -4.72 -3.24 -2.10
C LEU A 58 -5.44 -4.57 -1.81
N ALA A 59 -4.97 -5.33 -0.83
CA ALA A 59 -5.63 -6.55 -0.39
C ALA A 59 -7.04 -6.25 0.17
N VAL A 60 -7.16 -5.20 0.99
CA VAL A 60 -8.48 -4.76 1.51
C VAL A 60 -9.41 -4.34 0.38
N LEU A 61 -8.92 -3.49 -0.53
CA LEU A 61 -9.68 -3.07 -1.71
C LEU A 61 -10.09 -4.24 -2.63
N SER A 62 -9.41 -5.37 -2.52
CA SER A 62 -9.69 -6.61 -3.26
C SER A 62 -10.54 -7.62 -2.47
N GLY A 63 -11.09 -7.22 -1.31
CA GLY A 63 -12.05 -8.03 -0.53
C GLY A 63 -11.45 -8.78 0.67
N VAL A 64 -10.16 -8.62 0.98
CA VAL A 64 -9.58 -9.17 2.21
C VAL A 64 -10.07 -8.37 3.41
N PRO A 65 -10.55 -8.99 4.51
CA PRO A 65 -10.92 -8.26 5.71
C PRO A 65 -9.78 -7.39 6.23
N ALA A 66 -10.07 -6.14 6.61
CA ALA A 66 -9.05 -5.17 6.99
C ALA A 66 -8.14 -5.65 8.13
N GLY A 67 -8.70 -6.37 9.12
CA GLY A 67 -7.95 -6.96 10.23
C GLY A 67 -6.93 -8.03 9.81
N GLU A 68 -7.15 -8.65 8.65
CA GLU A 68 -6.35 -9.75 8.09
C GLU A 68 -5.35 -9.27 7.01
N ALA A 69 -5.54 -8.07 6.46
CA ALA A 69 -4.79 -7.55 5.32
C ALA A 69 -3.27 -7.59 5.48
N VAL A 70 -2.75 -7.27 6.68
CA VAL A 70 -1.31 -7.34 6.95
C VAL A 70 -0.82 -8.79 7.03
N ALA A 71 -1.62 -9.69 7.58
CA ALA A 71 -1.28 -11.12 7.59
C ALA A 71 -1.26 -11.68 6.16
N TRP A 72 -2.24 -11.28 5.35
CA TRP A 72 -2.29 -11.60 3.92
C TRP A 72 -1.05 -11.09 3.18
N ALA A 73 -0.68 -9.81 3.34
CA ALA A 73 0.51 -9.26 2.71
C ALA A 73 1.80 -9.96 3.16
N ARG A 74 1.86 -10.41 4.42
CA ARG A 74 3.00 -11.19 4.93
C ARG A 74 3.09 -12.59 4.33
N ALA A 75 1.94 -13.21 4.06
CA ALA A 75 1.88 -14.53 3.45
C ALA A 75 2.15 -14.50 1.93
N HIS A 76 1.63 -13.49 1.23
CA HIS A 76 1.58 -13.48 -0.23
C HIS A 76 2.58 -12.53 -0.91
N TYR A 77 3.13 -11.56 -0.18
CA TYR A 77 4.10 -10.61 -0.73
C TYR A 77 5.47 -10.73 -0.07
N HIS A 78 5.56 -10.43 1.23
CA HIS A 78 6.84 -10.50 1.95
C HIS A 78 6.62 -10.71 3.44
N ARG A 79 7.27 -11.72 4.04
CA ARG A 79 7.05 -12.11 5.46
C ARG A 79 7.20 -10.99 6.49
N ARG A 80 7.95 -9.92 6.18
CA ARG A 80 8.14 -8.73 7.03
C ARG A 80 7.33 -7.50 6.60
N ALA A 81 6.40 -7.65 5.67
CA ALA A 81 5.56 -6.57 5.17
C ALA A 81 4.90 -5.83 6.34
N VAL A 82 4.85 -4.50 6.22
CA VAL A 82 4.40 -3.56 7.26
C VAL A 82 5.29 -3.63 8.49
N GLU A 83 6.12 -2.60 8.64
CA GLU A 83 7.20 -2.57 9.63
C GLU A 83 6.76 -1.99 10.97
N THR A 84 5.69 -1.17 10.98
CA THR A 84 5.30 -0.44 12.19
C THR A 84 3.84 -0.64 12.59
N PRO A 85 3.51 -0.55 13.90
CA PRO A 85 2.13 -0.65 14.36
C PRO A 85 1.19 0.42 13.79
N TRP A 86 1.69 1.63 13.55
CA TRP A 86 0.87 2.71 12.99
C TRP A 86 0.60 2.53 11.49
N GLN A 87 1.51 1.93 10.72
CA GLN A 87 1.21 1.53 9.33
C GLN A 87 0.08 0.50 9.30
N ARG A 88 0.13 -0.51 10.18
CA ARG A 88 -0.96 -1.49 10.33
C ARG A 88 -2.29 -0.83 10.68
N ARG A 89 -2.30 0.05 11.70
CA ARG A 89 -3.51 0.77 12.11
C ARG A 89 -4.06 1.66 11.01
N TRP A 90 -3.18 2.31 10.25
CA TRP A 90 -3.58 3.17 9.15
C TRP A 90 -4.29 2.38 8.05
N VAL A 91 -3.78 1.19 7.68
CA VAL A 91 -4.48 0.30 6.73
C VAL A 91 -5.89 -0.04 7.23
N THR A 92 -6.01 -0.49 8.48
CA THR A 92 -7.31 -0.88 9.04
C THR A 92 -8.30 0.27 9.13
N ALA A 93 -7.84 1.46 9.55
CA ALA A 93 -8.70 2.61 9.78
C ALA A 93 -9.07 3.37 8.50
N THR A 94 -8.28 3.23 7.43
CA THR A 94 -8.44 4.02 6.21
C THR A 94 -9.09 3.24 5.07
N PHE A 95 -8.84 1.92 5.01
CA PHE A 95 -9.34 1.05 3.94
C PHE A 95 -10.35 0.01 4.42
N GLY A 96 -10.48 -0.19 5.73
CA GLY A 96 -11.54 -1.01 6.29
C GLY A 96 -12.92 -0.36 6.18
N PRO A 97 -14.00 -1.16 6.31
CA PRO A 97 -15.35 -0.62 6.52
C PRO A 97 -15.47 0.12 7.86
#